data_AF-A0A6H1C7P9-F1
#
_entry.id   AF-A0A6H1C7P9-F1
#
_cell.length_a   1.000
_cell.length_b   1.000
_cell.length_c   1.000
_cell.angle_alpha   90.00
_cell.angle_beta   90.00
_cell.angle_gamma   90.00
#
_symmetry.space_group_name_H-M   'P 1'
#
loop_
_entity.id
_entity.type
_entity.pdbx_description
1 polymer ?
#
loop_
_entity_poly.entity_id
_entity_poly.type
_entity_poly.pdbx_seq_one_letter_code
_entity_poly.pdbx_strand_id
1 'polypeptide(L)'
;MNTNTSALSDQIRAVHQLVRTQLQILEIRHERSSHPMAKQQIAADIRYLSERCDALERILHSHTTSAKSSSSRAARLSDCIATIAGSADRRSVAALEHVLADQLADRVRTLESLAIALGDRPLQQWARGIHAVGAA
;
A
#
# COMPACT_ATOMS: atom_id res chain seq x y z
N MET A 1 -0.10 -28.28 -0.68
CA MET A 1 -0.24 -26.81 -0.70
C MET A 1 0.23 -26.32 -2.07
N ASN A 2 -0.64 -25.67 -2.84
CA ASN A 2 -0.29 -25.13 -4.17
C ASN A 2 0.64 -23.92 -4.00
N THR A 3 1.85 -24.01 -4.54
CA THR A 3 2.88 -22.94 -4.55
C THR A 3 2.37 -21.61 -5.11
N ASN A 4 1.40 -21.65 -6.01
CA ASN A 4 0.76 -20.46 -6.59
C ASN A 4 -0.10 -19.69 -5.56
N THR A 5 -0.72 -20.38 -4.60
CA THR A 5 -1.57 -19.75 -3.59
C THR A 5 -0.75 -19.05 -2.49
N SER A 6 0.42 -19.59 -2.14
CA SER A 6 1.35 -18.93 -1.21
C SER A 6 1.99 -17.69 -1.84
N ALA A 7 2.42 -17.78 -3.11
CA ALA A 7 2.99 -16.64 -3.83
C ALA A 7 1.99 -15.48 -3.97
N LEU A 8 0.72 -15.78 -4.28
CA LEU A 8 -0.34 -14.77 -4.33
C LEU A 8 -0.56 -14.11 -2.97
N SER A 9 -0.67 -14.91 -1.90
CA SER A 9 -0.89 -14.39 -0.54
C SER A 9 0.26 -13.48 -0.09
N ASP A 10 1.50 -13.85 -0.42
CA ASP A 10 2.68 -13.03 -0.11
C ASP A 10 2.71 -11.73 -0.91
N GLN A 11 2.27 -11.76 -2.18
CA GLN A 11 2.14 -10.55 -2.99
C GLN A 11 1.04 -9.63 -2.47
N ILE A 12 -0.13 -10.16 -2.10
CA ILE A 12 -1.22 -9.39 -1.48
C ILE A 12 -0.72 -8.74 -0.19
N ARG A 13 -0.01 -9.49 0.68
CA ARG A 13 0.56 -8.95 1.93
C ARG A 13 1.58 -7.85 1.67
N ALA A 14 2.45 -8.02 0.68
CA ALA A 14 3.44 -7.01 0.34
C ALA A 14 2.80 -5.72 -0.16
N VAL A 15 1.79 -5.83 -1.05
CA VAL A 15 1.03 -4.66 -1.53
C VAL A 15 0.27 -4.00 -0.38
N HIS A 16 -0.34 -4.79 0.52
CA HIS A 16 -1.03 -4.28 1.70
C HIS A 16 -0.10 -3.48 2.62
N GLN A 17 1.12 -3.97 2.83
CA GLN A 17 2.12 -3.24 3.61
C GLN A 17 2.51 -1.91 2.96
N LEU A 18 2.74 -1.88 1.64
CA LEU A 18 3.06 -0.63 0.93
C LEU A 18 1.92 0.40 1.01
N VAL A 19 0.67 -0.04 0.84
CA VAL A 19 -0.50 0.84 0.97
C VAL A 19 -0.61 1.39 2.40
N ARG A 20 -0.36 0.57 3.43
CA ARG A 20 -0.33 1.03 4.83
C ARG A 20 0.78 2.03 5.11
N THR A 21 1.97 1.83 4.55
CA THR A 21 3.07 2.80 4.67
C THR A 21 2.70 4.13 4.03
N GLN A 22 2.06 4.09 2.86
CA GLN A 22 1.61 5.31 2.19
C GLN A 22 0.56 6.06 3.02
N LEU A 23 -0.36 5.33 3.64
CA LEU A 23 -1.34 5.90 4.56
C LEU A 23 -0.66 6.60 5.75
N GLN A 24 0.31 5.94 6.39
CA GLN A 24 1.07 6.52 7.50
C GLN A 24 1.82 7.81 7.10
N ILE A 25 2.39 7.85 5.89
CA ILE A 25 3.05 9.06 5.39
C ILE A 25 2.03 10.19 5.19
N LEU A 26 0.87 9.90 4.61
CA LEU A 26 -0.19 10.89 4.43
C LEU A 26 -0.71 11.41 5.78
N GLU A 27 -0.88 10.54 6.78
CA GLU A 27 -1.25 10.94 8.14
C GLU A 27 -0.21 11.90 8.74
N ILE A 28 1.08 11.57 8.65
CA ILE A 28 2.19 12.44 9.09
C ILE A 28 2.17 13.78 8.34
N ARG A 29 1.95 13.77 7.02
CA ARG A 29 1.82 15.00 6.21
C ARG A 29 0.62 15.83 6.62
N HIS A 30 -0.51 15.20 6.89
CA HIS A 30 -1.74 15.86 7.30
C HIS A 30 -1.56 16.56 8.66
N GLU A 31 -0.92 15.90 9.62
CA GLU A 31 -0.59 16.46 10.93
C GLU A 31 0.35 17.67 10.83
N ARG A 32 1.33 17.60 9.93
CA ARG A 32 2.33 18.65 9.71
C ARG A 32 1.87 19.78 8.79
N SER A 33 0.78 19.60 8.06
CA SER A 33 0.28 20.58 7.12
C SER A 33 -0.44 21.72 7.83
N SER A 34 0.06 22.94 7.66
CA SER A 34 -0.58 24.17 8.11
C SER A 34 -1.46 24.83 7.04
N HIS A 35 -1.38 24.38 5.79
CA HIS A 35 -2.11 24.98 4.67
C HIS A 35 -3.50 24.32 4.51
N PRO A 36 -4.62 25.06 4.62
CA PRO A 36 -5.97 24.48 4.62
C PRO A 36 -6.30 23.63 3.40
N MET A 37 -6.01 24.13 2.18
CA MET A 37 -6.28 23.38 0.94
C MET A 37 -5.45 22.09 0.84
N ALA A 38 -4.15 22.16 1.14
CA ALA A 38 -3.30 20.97 1.16
C ALA A 38 -3.78 19.96 2.20
N LYS A 39 -4.20 20.42 3.38
CA LYS A 39 -4.73 19.55 4.44
C LYS A 39 -6.01 18.83 4.01
N GLN A 40 -6.92 19.54 3.34
CA GLN A 40 -8.15 18.94 2.79
C GLN A 40 -7.86 17.91 1.70
N GLN A 41 -6.91 18.18 0.81
CA GLN A 41 -6.49 17.23 -0.22
C GLN A 41 -5.90 15.96 0.42
N ILE A 42 -4.96 16.12 1.36
CA ILE A 42 -4.35 14.98 2.06
C ILE A 42 -5.42 14.16 2.81
N ALA A 43 -6.42 14.80 3.40
CA ALA A 43 -7.51 14.09 4.07
C ALA A 43 -8.38 13.27 3.10
N ALA A 44 -8.62 13.77 1.89
CA ALA A 44 -9.31 13.01 0.85
C ALA A 44 -8.48 11.80 0.39
N ASP A 45 -7.18 11.98 0.24
CA ASP A 45 -6.21 10.95 -0.12
C ASP A 45 -6.14 9.84 0.94
N ILE A 46 -6.12 10.21 2.24
CA ILE A 46 -6.19 9.28 3.37
C ILE A 46 -7.47 8.45 3.29
N ARG A 47 -8.64 9.08 3.14
CA ARG A 47 -9.92 8.36 3.06
C ARG A 47 -9.92 7.34 1.92
N TYR A 48 -9.49 7.76 0.74
CA TYR A 48 -9.41 6.89 -0.43
C TYR A 48 -8.48 5.69 -0.19
N LEU A 49 -7.27 5.91 0.34
CA LEU A 49 -6.33 4.81 0.59
C LEU A 49 -6.78 3.90 1.73
N SER A 50 -7.44 4.42 2.78
CA SER A 50 -8.01 3.60 3.85
C SER A 50 -9.07 2.64 3.32
N GLU A 51 -10.02 3.11 2.51
CA GLU A 51 -11.04 2.26 1.90
C GLU A 51 -10.43 1.14 1.03
N ARG A 52 -9.34 1.47 0.31
CA ARG A 52 -8.60 0.48 -0.50
C ARG A 52 -7.82 -0.49 0.37
N CYS A 53 -7.24 -0.04 1.48
CA CYS A 53 -6.54 -0.88 2.44
C CYS A 53 -7.51 -1.90 3.05
N ASP A 54 -8.67 -1.46 3.52
CA ASP A 54 -9.70 -2.32 4.11
C ASP A 54 -10.26 -3.33 3.10
N ALA A 55 -10.41 -2.92 1.84
CA ALA A 55 -10.80 -3.83 0.76
C ALA A 55 -9.73 -4.90 0.51
N LEU A 56 -8.46 -4.52 0.50
CA LEU A 56 -7.35 -5.47 0.32
C LEU A 56 -7.21 -6.42 1.51
N GLU A 57 -7.42 -5.94 2.74
CA GLU A 57 -7.39 -6.76 3.94
C GLU A 57 -8.51 -7.81 3.93
N ARG A 58 -9.72 -7.43 3.48
CA ARG A 58 -10.82 -8.39 3.28
C ARG A 58 -10.49 -9.45 2.22
N ILE A 59 -9.88 -9.06 1.10
CA ILE A 59 -9.42 -10.00 0.07
C ILE A 59 -8.33 -10.90 0.65
N LEU A 60 -7.35 -10.35 1.37
CA LEU A 60 -6.32 -11.16 2.02
C LEU A 60 -6.95 -12.19 2.97
N HIS A 61 -7.91 -11.78 3.79
CA HIS A 61 -8.59 -12.66 4.74
C HIS A 61 -9.35 -13.80 4.05
N SER A 62 -9.99 -13.55 2.91
CA SER A 62 -10.66 -14.60 2.13
C SER A 62 -9.68 -15.58 1.46
N HIS A 63 -8.43 -15.18 1.24
CA HIS A 63 -7.36 -16.02 0.68
C HIS A 63 -6.57 -16.78 1.77
N THR A 64 -6.57 -16.27 3.01
CA THR A 64 -5.82 -16.84 4.12
C THR A 64 -6.72 -17.55 5.14
N THR A 65 -7.29 -18.71 4.79
CA THR A 65 -7.80 -19.66 5.80
C THR A 65 -6.66 -20.44 6.49
N SER A 66 -5.41 -20.30 6.04
CA SER A 66 -4.26 -20.95 6.65
C SER A 66 -2.99 -20.11 6.51
N ALA A 67 -2.20 -20.10 7.59
CA ALA A 67 -0.87 -19.51 7.77
C ALA A 67 -0.78 -17.98 7.87
N LYS A 68 -0.72 -17.50 9.12
CA LYS A 68 -0.13 -16.22 9.52
C LYS A 68 1.38 -16.25 9.24
N SER A 69 1.84 -15.38 8.35
CA SER A 69 3.20 -14.84 8.38
C SER A 69 3.27 -13.73 7.35
N SER A 70 3.25 -12.47 7.80
CA SER A 70 3.75 -11.37 6.97
C SER A 70 5.25 -11.59 6.78
N SER A 71 5.76 -11.43 5.56
CA SER A 71 7.21 -11.43 5.34
C SER A 71 7.85 -10.33 6.19
N SER A 72 8.69 -10.72 7.14
CA SER A 72 9.34 -9.82 8.10
C SER A 72 10.17 -8.72 7.42
N ARG A 73 10.63 -8.94 6.19
CA ARG A 73 11.41 -7.97 5.42
C ARG A 73 10.56 -6.80 4.91
N ALA A 74 9.36 -7.08 4.41
CA ALA A 74 8.47 -6.04 3.88
C ALA A 74 7.85 -5.20 5.01
N ALA A 75 7.58 -5.81 6.17
CA ALA A 75 7.22 -5.08 7.39
C ALA A 75 8.35 -4.13 7.83
N ARG A 76 9.58 -4.63 7.91
CA ARG A 76 10.73 -3.80 8.33
C ARG A 76 11.04 -2.66 7.37
N LEU A 77 10.89 -2.86 6.06
CA LEU A 77 11.04 -1.79 5.07
C LEU A 77 9.94 -0.72 5.22
N SER A 78 8.70 -1.17 5.44
CA SER A 78 7.55 -0.29 5.69
C SER A 78 7.76 0.57 6.94
N ASP A 79 8.16 -0.04 8.04
CA ASP A 79 8.44 0.65 9.31
C ASP A 79 9.62 1.62 9.18
N CYS A 80 10.66 1.25 8.43
CA CYS A 80 11.81 2.12 8.18
C CYS A 80 11.41 3.35 7.36
N ILE A 81 10.61 3.17 6.30
CA ILE A 81 10.10 4.29 5.49
C ILE A 81 9.21 5.22 6.33
N ALA A 82 8.31 4.67 7.15
CA ALA A 82 7.45 5.47 8.03
C ALA A 82 8.25 6.26 9.07
N THR A 83 9.28 5.63 9.66
CA THR A 83 10.19 6.27 10.63
C THR A 83 10.98 7.41 9.99
N ILE A 84 11.48 7.22 8.76
CA ILE A 84 12.21 8.27 8.06
C ILE A 84 11.25 9.40 7.66
N ALA A 85 10.05 9.09 7.16
CA ALA A 85 9.05 10.11 6.85
C ALA A 85 8.66 10.95 8.09
N GLY A 86 8.61 10.31 9.26
CA GLY A 86 8.37 10.94 10.55
C GLY A 86 9.52 11.79 11.08
N SER A 87 10.74 11.71 10.55
CA SER A 87 11.91 12.43 11.09
C SER A 87 12.68 13.28 10.07
N ALA A 88 12.41 13.10 8.77
CA ALA A 88 13.17 13.73 7.70
C ALA A 88 12.56 15.07 7.21
N ASP A 89 13.39 15.85 6.52
CA ASP A 89 12.99 17.10 5.86
C ASP A 89 12.12 16.82 4.61
N ARG A 90 11.42 17.86 4.11
CA ARG A 90 10.46 17.73 3.01
C ARG A 90 11.03 17.08 1.74
N ARG A 91 12.30 17.30 1.40
CA ARG A 91 12.90 16.71 0.18
C ARG A 91 13.12 15.21 0.34
N SER A 92 13.59 14.79 1.51
CA SER A 92 13.79 13.38 1.85
C SER A 92 12.46 12.62 1.89
N VAL A 93 11.40 13.24 2.43
CA VAL A 93 10.04 12.69 2.41
C VAL A 93 9.53 12.53 0.97
N ALA A 94 9.67 13.56 0.14
CA ALA A 94 9.23 13.51 -1.26
C ALA A 94 9.95 12.42 -2.07
N ALA A 95 11.26 12.21 -1.85
CA ALA A 95 12.01 11.13 -2.50
C ALA A 95 11.52 9.74 -2.05
N LEU A 96 11.22 9.57 -0.76
CA LEU A 96 10.65 8.31 -0.25
C LEU A 96 9.26 8.03 -0.78
N GLU A 97 8.41 9.06 -0.91
CA GLU A 97 7.09 8.96 -1.52
C GLU A 97 7.18 8.52 -2.99
N HIS A 98 8.14 9.04 -3.75
CA HIS A 98 8.39 8.59 -5.12
C HIS A 98 8.80 7.10 -5.16
N VAL A 99 9.79 6.71 -4.35
CA VAL A 99 10.22 5.30 -4.29
C VAL A 99 9.06 4.39 -3.88
N LEU A 100 8.24 4.81 -2.92
CA LEU A 100 7.07 4.06 -2.48
C LEU A 100 6.02 3.94 -3.59
N ALA A 101 5.74 5.03 -4.30
CA ALA A 101 4.82 5.04 -5.43
C ALA A 101 5.27 4.10 -6.56
N ASP A 102 6.56 4.12 -6.89
CA ASP A 102 7.14 3.24 -7.90
C ASP A 102 7.05 1.76 -7.49
N GLN A 103 7.42 1.45 -6.24
CA GLN A 103 7.31 0.10 -5.69
C GLN A 103 5.86 -0.38 -5.65
N LEU A 104 4.91 0.49 -5.28
CA LEU A 104 3.50 0.15 -5.25
C LEU A 104 2.98 -0.11 -6.66
N ALA A 105 3.29 0.76 -7.63
CA ALA A 105 2.88 0.58 -9.02
C ALA A 105 3.40 -0.75 -9.59
N ASP A 106 4.66 -1.07 -9.35
CA ASP A 106 5.26 -2.32 -9.81
C ASP A 106 4.61 -3.57 -9.19
N ARG A 107 4.41 -3.54 -7.87
CA ARG A 107 3.79 -4.66 -7.17
C ARG A 107 2.30 -4.82 -7.48
N VAL A 108 1.58 -3.73 -7.73
CA VAL A 108 0.18 -3.76 -8.16
C VAL A 108 0.07 -4.36 -9.57
N ARG A 109 0.95 -4.00 -10.52
CA ARG A 109 0.97 -4.63 -11.85
C ARG A 109 1.23 -6.14 -11.77
N THR A 110 2.18 -6.53 -10.92
CA THR A 110 2.46 -7.95 -10.66
C THR A 110 1.26 -8.66 -10.06
N LEU A 111 0.61 -8.02 -9.07
CA LEU A 111 -0.59 -8.54 -8.41
C LEU A 111 -1.77 -8.68 -9.38
N GLU A 112 -2.02 -7.70 -10.24
CA GLU A 112 -3.05 -7.76 -11.27
C GLU A 112 -2.78 -8.92 -12.24
N SER A 113 -1.54 -9.09 -12.70
CA SER A 113 -1.15 -10.17 -13.60
C SER A 113 -1.41 -11.55 -12.99
N LEU A 114 -1.07 -11.73 -11.71
CA LEU A 114 -1.36 -12.96 -10.96
C LEU A 114 -2.86 -13.17 -10.76
N ALA A 115 -3.60 -12.11 -10.44
CA ALA A 115 -5.05 -12.17 -10.26
C ALA A 115 -5.77 -12.55 -11.57
N ILE A 116 -5.29 -12.07 -12.72
CA ILE A 116 -5.78 -12.47 -14.05
C ILE A 116 -5.49 -13.95 -14.30
N ALA A 117 -4.26 -14.39 -14.09
CA ALA A 117 -3.86 -15.77 -14.31
C ALA A 117 -4.66 -16.78 -13.46
N LEU A 118 -5.09 -16.36 -12.26
CA LEU A 118 -5.84 -17.18 -11.31
C LEU A 118 -7.37 -16.97 -11.38
N GLY A 119 -7.86 -16.05 -12.23
CA GLY A 119 -9.29 -15.75 -12.36
C GLY A 119 -9.92 -15.02 -11.16
N ASP A 120 -9.11 -14.39 -10.31
CA ASP A 120 -9.53 -13.70 -9.09
C ASP A 120 -10.11 -12.30 -9.39
N ARG A 121 -11.41 -12.26 -9.67
CA ARG A 121 -12.12 -11.01 -10.04
C ARG A 121 -12.08 -9.92 -8.96
N PRO A 122 -12.30 -10.21 -7.66
CA PRO A 122 -12.18 -9.21 -6.60
C PRO A 122 -10.80 -8.53 -6.58
N LEU A 123 -9.73 -9.31 -6.69
CA LEU A 123 -8.36 -8.79 -6.67
C LEU A 123 -8.01 -8.00 -7.93
N GLN A 124 -8.51 -8.43 -9.10
CA GLN A 124 -8.39 -7.67 -10.35
C GLN A 124 -9.07 -6.30 -10.25
N GLN A 125 -10.31 -6.25 -9.75
CA GLN A 125 -11.04 -4.99 -9.56
C GLN A 125 -10.35 -4.07 -8.56
N TRP A 126 -9.79 -4.64 -7.50
CA TRP A 126 -9.01 -3.89 -6.53
C TRP A 126 -7.76 -3.28 -7.17
N ALA A 127 -6.96 -4.09 -7.89
CA ALA A 127 -5.70 -3.67 -8.50
C ALA A 127 -5.87 -2.61 -9.60
N ARG A 128 -6.97 -2.67 -10.37
CA ARG A 128 -7.30 -1.62 -11.36
C ARG A 128 -7.75 -0.31 -10.72
N GLY A 129 -8.28 -0.39 -9.51
CA GLY A 129 -8.86 0.75 -8.82
C GLY A 129 -7.87 1.49 -7.91
N ILE A 130 -6.67 0.96 -7.66
CA ILE A 130 -5.62 1.60 -6.86
C ILE A 130 -4.71 2.44 -7.76
N HIS A 131 -4.41 3.66 -7.34
CA HIS A 131 -3.37 4.49 -7.93
C HIS A 131 -2.50 5.10 -6.83
N ALA A 132 -1.25 5.41 -7.15
CA ALA A 132 -0.38 6.14 -6.24
C ALA A 132 -0.94 7.55 -6.00
N VAL A 133 -0.85 8.00 -4.76
CA VAL A 133 -1.42 9.26 -4.26
C VAL A 133 -0.30 10.02 -3.55
N GLY A 134 -0.21 11.33 -3.77
CA GLY A 134 0.79 12.18 -3.12
C GLY A 134 1.89 12.75 -4.03
N ALA A 135 1.80 12.59 -5.35
CA ALA A 135 2.75 13.17 -6.32
C ALA A 135 2.48 14.65 -6.69
N ALA A 136 1.67 15.36 -5.91
CA ALA A 136 1.36 16.79 -6.10
C ALA A 136 2.01 17.66 -5.02
#